data_AF-A0A7X6Z7G6-F1
#
_entry.id   AF-A0A7X6Z7G6-F1
#
_cell.length_a   1.000
_cell.length_b   1.000
_cell.length_c   1.000
_cell.angle_alpha   90.00
_cell.angle_beta   90.00
_cell.angle_gamma   90.00
#
_symmetry.space_group_name_H-M   'P 1'
#
loop_
_entity.id
_entity.type
_entity.pdbx_description
1 polymer ?
#
loop_
_entity_poly.entity_id
_entity_poly.type
_entity_poly.pdbx_seq_one_letter_code
_entity_poly.pdbx_strand_id
1 'polypeptide(L)'
;MRFSIARRCITPDEPVMQCGFAARTRLSEGVHDDLFATMLLLEDDKRETAALVSLDVLYADRAFAKEVRAALRTQSGLKRVILSYTHTHGPVTLHGWTTSTGDNDGFPWNSQAAIA
;
A
#
# COMPACT_ATOMS: atom_id res chain seq x y z
N MET A 1 16.97 -21.94 -5.91
CA MET A 1 15.97 -20.94 -5.48
C MET A 1 16.27 -20.43 -4.07
N ARG A 2 16.30 -19.12 -3.86
CA ARG A 2 16.50 -18.48 -2.55
C ARG A 2 15.29 -17.61 -2.22
N PHE A 3 14.99 -17.43 -0.94
CA PHE A 3 13.94 -16.51 -0.51
C PHE A 3 14.32 -15.72 0.73
N SER A 4 13.70 -14.57 0.92
CA SER A 4 13.78 -13.76 2.14
C SER A 4 12.43 -13.12 2.42
N ILE A 5 12.10 -12.96 3.70
CA ILE A 5 10.86 -12.32 4.15
C ILE A 5 11.21 -11.17 5.08
N ALA A 6 10.58 -10.03 4.85
CA ALA A 6 10.63 -8.87 5.74
C ALA A 6 9.22 -8.40 6.05
N ARG A 7 8.98 -7.99 7.30
CA ARG A 7 7.70 -7.46 7.75
C ARG A 7 7.93 -6.17 8.53
N ARG A 8 7.15 -5.14 8.24
CA ARG A 8 7.19 -3.83 8.92
C ARG A 8 5.80 -3.41 9.32
N CYS A 9 5.65 -2.98 10.58
CA CYS A 9 4.41 -2.38 11.06
C CYS A 9 4.20 -1.07 10.31
N ILE A 10 2.97 -0.86 9.84
CA ILE A 10 2.49 0.34 9.15
C ILE A 10 1.22 0.90 9.82
N THR A 11 0.91 0.44 11.05
CA THR A 11 -0.18 1.00 11.85
C THR A 11 0.09 2.50 12.07
N PRO A 12 -0.86 3.40 11.72
CA PRO A 12 -0.74 4.81 12.05
C PRO A 12 -0.68 5.03 13.56
N ASP A 13 0.18 5.95 13.99
CA ASP A 13 0.30 6.32 15.41
C ASP A 13 -0.87 7.20 15.89
N GLU A 14 -1.62 7.79 14.95
CA GLU A 14 -2.74 8.69 15.22
C GLU A 14 -4.08 8.06 14.76
N PRO A 15 -5.22 8.45 15.37
CA PRO A 15 -6.54 8.07 14.89
C PRO A 15 -6.77 8.45 13.43
N VAL A 16 -7.29 7.53 12.63
CA VAL A 16 -7.54 7.72 11.19
C VAL A 16 -8.99 7.48 10.81
N MET A 17 -9.44 8.13 9.74
CA MET A 17 -10.70 7.79 9.09
C MET A 17 -10.52 6.48 8.31
N GLN A 18 -11.08 5.40 8.84
CA GLN A 18 -11.04 4.10 8.16
C GLN A 18 -11.94 4.13 6.92
N CYS A 19 -11.47 3.52 5.83
CA CYS A 19 -12.17 3.48 4.55
C CYS A 19 -12.88 2.13 4.33
N GLY A 20 -13.87 2.12 3.44
CA GLY A 20 -14.53 0.90 2.95
C GLY A 20 -15.95 0.70 3.46
N PHE A 21 -16.26 1.03 4.71
CA PHE A 21 -17.64 1.01 5.22
C PHE A 21 -18.27 2.40 5.17
N ALA A 22 -19.19 2.63 4.22
CA ALA A 22 -19.86 3.92 4.04
C ALA A 22 -20.63 4.42 5.28
N ALA A 23 -21.08 3.51 6.16
CA ALA A 23 -21.76 3.86 7.41
C ALA A 23 -20.81 4.36 8.50
N ARG A 24 -19.48 4.24 8.33
CA ARG A 24 -18.51 4.69 9.33
C ARG A 24 -18.23 6.18 9.12
N THR A 25 -18.57 6.98 10.12
CA THR A 25 -18.46 8.45 10.09
C THR A 25 -17.53 9.02 11.17
N ARG A 26 -16.70 8.16 11.78
CA ARG A 26 -15.84 8.51 12.92
C ARG A 26 -14.43 7.90 12.78
N LEU A 27 -13.46 8.55 13.42
CA LEU A 27 -12.06 8.12 13.51
C LEU A 27 -11.93 6.75 14.19
N SER A 28 -10.78 6.09 14.03
CA SER A 28 -10.41 4.92 14.84
C SER A 28 -10.29 5.30 16.32
N GLU A 29 -10.66 4.38 17.21
CA GLU A 29 -10.60 4.59 18.67
C GLU A 29 -9.41 3.88 19.31
N GLY A 30 -8.72 3.04 18.54
CA GLY A 30 -7.61 2.23 18.99
C GLY A 30 -7.21 1.21 17.93
N VAL A 31 -6.24 0.37 18.30
CA VAL A 31 -5.67 -0.68 17.46
C VAL A 31 -6.08 -2.02 18.06
N HIS A 32 -6.79 -2.85 17.28
CA HIS A 32 -7.07 -4.22 17.67
C HIS A 32 -5.92 -5.14 17.26
N ASP A 33 -5.54 -5.10 15.97
CA ASP A 33 -4.37 -5.76 15.41
C ASP A 33 -3.51 -4.76 14.65
N ASP A 34 -2.19 -4.95 14.69
CA ASP A 34 -1.28 -4.15 13.89
C ASP A 34 -1.42 -4.45 12.39
N LEU A 35 -1.22 -3.41 11.60
CA LEU A 35 -1.19 -3.46 10.13
C LEU A 35 0.25 -3.59 9.67
N PHE A 36 0.49 -4.38 8.63
CA PHE A 36 1.84 -4.62 8.14
C PHE A 36 2.00 -4.44 6.64
N ALA A 37 3.20 -4.01 6.28
CA ALA A 37 3.80 -4.26 4.97
C ALA A 37 4.67 -5.51 5.07
N THR A 38 4.31 -6.56 4.33
CA THR A 38 5.06 -7.81 4.26
C THR A 38 5.63 -7.99 2.85
N MET A 39 6.93 -8.21 2.75
CA MET A 39 7.62 -8.45 1.49
C MET A 39 8.23 -9.85 1.49
N LEU A 40 7.94 -10.62 0.44
CA LEU A 40 8.62 -11.85 0.08
C LEU A 40 9.49 -11.59 -1.16
N LEU A 41 10.79 -11.78 -1.00
CA LEU A 41 11.76 -11.79 -2.09
C LEU A 41 12.01 -13.22 -2.52
N LEU A 42 11.96 -13.47 -3.82
CA LEU A 42 12.25 -14.75 -4.45
C LEU A 42 13.34 -14.56 -5.49
N GLU A 43 14.41 -15.35 -5.39
CA GLU A 43 15.45 -15.41 -6.41
C GLU A 43 15.48 -16.80 -7.06
N ASP A 44 15.43 -16.82 -8.38
CA ASP A 44 15.52 -18.04 -9.18
C ASP A 44 16.98 -18.50 -9.38
N ASP A 45 17.16 -19.61 -10.09
CA ASP A 45 18.49 -20.17 -10.35
C ASP A 45 19.31 -19.36 -11.37
N LYS A 46 18.66 -18.43 -12.10
CA LYS A 46 19.29 -17.47 -13.01
C LYS A 46 19.66 -16.15 -12.33
N ARG A 47 19.55 -16.07 -10.99
CA ARG A 47 19.78 -14.86 -10.18
C ARG A 47 18.79 -13.73 -10.45
N GLU A 48 17.62 -14.05 -11.00
CA GLU A 48 16.56 -13.08 -11.19
C GLU A 48 15.73 -12.97 -9.91
N THR A 49 15.58 -11.74 -9.39
CA THR A 49 14.80 -11.47 -8.17
C THR A 49 13.44 -10.87 -8.49
N ALA A 50 12.40 -11.36 -7.81
CA ALA A 50 11.07 -10.78 -7.76
C ALA A 50 10.64 -10.50 -6.31
N ALA A 51 9.81 -9.47 -6.11
CA ALA A 51 9.12 -9.24 -4.85
C ALA A 51 7.61 -9.42 -4.98
N LEU A 52 7.03 -10.06 -3.98
CA LEU A 52 5.62 -9.96 -3.65
C LEU A 52 5.50 -9.11 -2.38
N VAL A 53 4.79 -7.99 -2.46
CA VAL A 53 4.51 -7.11 -1.33
C VAL A 53 3.02 -7.17 -1.03
N SER A 54 2.67 -7.52 0.21
CA SER A 54 1.30 -7.46 0.72
C SER A 54 1.21 -6.31 1.73
N LEU A 55 0.18 -5.49 1.57
CA LEU A 55 -0.10 -4.33 2.41
C LEU A 55 -1.47 -4.52 3.08
N ASP A 56 -1.49 -4.40 4.41
CA ASP A 56 -2.73 -4.43 5.19
C ASP A 56 -3.47 -3.08 5.07
N VAL A 57 -3.95 -2.79 3.87
CA VAL A 57 -4.72 -1.59 3.53
C VAL A 57 -5.90 -1.93 2.63
N LEU A 58 -6.85 -0.99 2.50
CA LEU A 58 -8.00 -1.17 1.62
C LEU A 58 -7.55 -1.27 0.15
N TYR A 59 -6.94 -0.21 -0.37
CA TYR A 59 -6.26 -0.22 -1.66
C TYR A 59 -5.30 0.97 -1.75
N ALA A 60 -4.57 1.04 -2.87
CA ALA A 60 -3.84 2.23 -3.27
C ALA A 60 -4.14 2.61 -4.71
N ASP A 61 -4.01 3.89 -5.02
CA ASP A 61 -4.14 4.35 -6.40
C ASP A 61 -2.96 3.90 -7.29
N ARG A 62 -3.10 4.19 -8.58
CA ARG A 62 -2.10 3.81 -9.58
C ARG A 62 -0.80 4.62 -9.44
N ALA A 63 -0.87 5.86 -8.96
CA ALA A 63 0.29 6.72 -8.75
C ALA A 63 1.19 6.13 -7.66
N PHE A 64 0.62 5.77 -6.51
CA PHE A 64 1.31 5.08 -5.41
C PHE A 64 2.03 3.83 -5.91
N ALA A 65 1.30 2.97 -6.65
CA ALA A 65 1.89 1.74 -7.16
C ALA A 65 3.06 1.99 -8.13
N LYS A 66 2.97 3.03 -8.96
CA LYS A 66 4.07 3.44 -9.87
C LYS A 66 5.27 3.96 -9.07
N GLU A 67 5.04 4.79 -8.07
CA GLU A 67 6.07 5.40 -7.23
C GLU A 67 6.82 4.35 -6.40
N VAL A 68 6.11 3.43 -5.76
CA VAL A 68 6.74 2.33 -5.00
C VAL A 68 7.62 1.47 -5.92
N ARG A 69 7.13 1.11 -7.11
CA ARG A 69 7.94 0.36 -8.09
C ARG A 69 9.15 1.15 -8.57
N ALA A 70 9.02 2.45 -8.78
CA ALA A 70 10.12 3.33 -9.15
C ALA A 70 11.17 3.41 -8.03
N ALA A 71 10.73 3.56 -6.78
CA ALA A 71 11.60 3.62 -5.61
C ALA A 71 12.38 2.31 -5.42
N LEU A 72 11.72 1.15 -5.49
CA LEU A 72 12.37 -0.16 -5.41
C LEU A 72 13.37 -0.38 -6.55
N ARG A 73 13.02 0.04 -7.77
CA ARG A 73 13.94 -0.04 -8.90
C ARG A 73 15.20 0.82 -8.67
N THR A 74 15.03 2.04 -8.19
CA THR A 74 16.14 2.98 -7.96
C THR A 74 17.03 2.57 -6.79
N GLN A 75 16.44 2.13 -5.68
CA GLN A 75 17.19 1.82 -4.46
C GLN A 75 17.84 0.44 -4.46
N SER A 76 17.22 -0.55 -5.10
CA SER A 76 17.68 -1.94 -5.04
C SER A 76 17.78 -2.65 -6.39
N GLY A 77 17.53 -1.96 -7.51
CA GLY A 77 17.55 -2.56 -8.85
C GLY A 77 16.37 -3.50 -9.13
N LEU A 78 15.38 -3.59 -8.23
CA LEU A 78 14.30 -4.56 -8.31
C LEU A 78 13.25 -4.13 -9.35
N LYS A 79 13.06 -4.96 -10.38
CA LYS A 79 12.17 -4.65 -11.52
C LYS A 79 10.86 -5.44 -11.50
N ARG A 80 10.85 -6.63 -10.89
CA ARG A 80 9.70 -7.55 -10.86
C ARG A 80 9.03 -7.43 -9.50
N VAL A 81 7.98 -6.62 -9.42
CA VAL A 81 7.29 -6.33 -8.16
C VAL A 81 5.78 -6.48 -8.35
N ILE A 82 5.16 -7.31 -7.51
CA ILE A 82 3.72 -7.39 -7.34
C ILE A 82 3.37 -6.69 -6.03
N LEU A 83 2.45 -5.73 -6.10
CA LEU A 83 1.84 -5.12 -4.92
C LEU A 83 0.43 -5.70 -4.77
N SER A 84 0.12 -6.18 -3.58
CA SER A 84 -1.17 -6.72 -3.20
C SER A 84 -1.68 -5.96 -1.98
N TYR A 85 -2.98 -5.72 -1.93
CA TYR A 85 -3.67 -5.06 -0.84
C TYR A 85 -4.67 -6.06 -0.29
N THR A 86 -4.72 -6.26 1.03
CA THR A 86 -5.62 -7.25 1.63
C THR A 86 -7.09 -6.85 1.56
N HIS A 87 -7.36 -5.59 1.21
CA HIS A 87 -8.71 -5.04 1.14
C HIS A 87 -9.41 -5.03 2.50
N THR A 88 -8.63 -4.87 3.58
CA THR A 88 -9.17 -4.66 4.92
C THR A 88 -9.80 -3.27 5.04
N HIS A 89 -10.89 -3.17 5.80
CA HIS A 89 -11.60 -1.91 6.11
C HIS A 89 -11.17 -1.30 7.45
N GLY A 90 -10.14 -1.88 8.10
CA GLY A 90 -9.51 -1.35 9.32
C GLY A 90 -8.56 -0.14 9.16
N PRO A 91 -8.14 0.26 7.94
CA PRO A 91 -7.25 1.41 7.76
C PRO A 91 -7.70 2.40 6.67
N VAL A 92 -6.80 3.33 6.35
CA VAL A 92 -6.90 4.29 5.24
C VAL A 92 -6.64 3.65 3.86
N THR A 93 -6.91 4.40 2.79
CA THR A 93 -6.36 4.18 1.46
C THR A 93 -4.97 4.83 1.32
N LEU A 94 -4.18 4.39 0.35
CA LEU A 94 -2.87 4.99 0.04
C LEU A 94 -2.91 5.72 -1.30
N HIS A 95 -2.22 6.85 -1.36
CA HIS A 95 -2.18 7.71 -2.55
C HIS A 95 -0.75 8.05 -2.95
N GLY A 96 -0.52 8.16 -4.25
CA GLY A 96 0.76 8.64 -4.78
C GLY A 96 0.91 10.15 -4.58
N TRP A 97 2.15 10.62 -4.58
CA TRP A 97 2.46 12.05 -4.52
C TRP A 97 2.19 12.76 -5.85
N THR A 98 2.38 12.04 -6.95
CA THR A 98 2.18 12.54 -8.30
C THR A 98 0.70 12.55 -8.62
N THR A 99 0.14 13.74 -8.89
CA THR A 99 -1.23 13.86 -9.38
C THR A 99 -1.35 13.12 -10.71
N SER A 100 -1.99 11.97 -10.69
CA SER A 100 -2.35 11.26 -11.90
C SER A 100 -3.52 11.99 -12.55
N THR A 101 -3.23 12.83 -13.55
CA THR A 101 -4.25 13.39 -14.43
C THR A 101 -5.09 12.25 -15.03
N GLY A 102 -6.35 12.14 -14.59
CA GLY A 102 -7.31 11.15 -15.08
C GLY A 102 -7.48 9.88 -14.23
N ASP A 103 -6.69 9.65 -13.18
CA ASP A 103 -6.87 8.49 -12.28
C ASP A 103 -7.66 8.88 -11.02
N ASN A 104 -8.83 9.50 -11.17
CA ASN A 104 -9.83 9.40 -10.12
C ASN A 104 -10.31 7.95 -10.16
N ASP A 105 -9.98 7.16 -9.15
CA ASP A 105 -10.42 5.78 -8.94
C ASP A 105 -11.95 5.62 -8.81
N GLY A 106 -12.73 6.67 -9.11
CA GLY A 106 -14.16 6.74 -8.97
C GLY A 106 -14.62 7.06 -7.54
N PHE A 107 -13.70 7.20 -6.58
CA PHE A 107 -14.04 7.50 -5.19
C PHE A 107 -13.73 8.97 -4.86
N PRO A 108 -14.77 9.81 -4.65
CA PRO A 108 -14.59 11.26 -4.49
C PRO A 108 -13.72 11.65 -3.29
N TRP A 109 -13.67 10.78 -2.27
CA TRP A 109 -12.89 10.94 -1.02
C TRP A 109 -11.37 10.77 -1.21
N ASN A 110 -10.94 10.25 -2.36
CA ASN A 110 -9.53 10.00 -2.67
C ASN A 110 -8.92 11.06 -3.57
N SER A 111 -9.71 12.06 -3.95
CA SER A 111 -9.18 13.25 -4.61
C SER A 111 -8.46 14.13 -3.59
N GLN A 112 -7.36 14.77 -3.99
CA GLN A 112 -6.62 15.74 -3.15
C GLN A 112 -7.52 16.83 -2.52
N ALA A 113 -8.70 17.08 -3.10
CA ALA A 113 -9.71 18.00 -2.57
C ALA A 113 -10.40 17.51 -1.29
N ALA A 114 -10.35 16.22 -0.96
CA ALA A 114 -10.93 15.66 0.27
C ALA A 114 -10.00 15.75 1.48
N ILE A 115 -8.75 16.19 1.28
CA ILE A 115 -7.72 16.35 2.32
C ILE A 115 -7.59 17.83 2.75
N ALA A 116 -8.48 18.72 2.27
CA ALA A 116 -8.51 20.15 2.59
C ALA A 116 -9.62 20.50 3.59
#